data_AF-A0A2A2L4W8-F1
#
_entry.id   AF-A0A2A2L4W8-F1
#
_cell.length_a   1.000
_cell.length_b   1.000
_cell.length_c   1.000
_cell.angle_alpha   90.00
_cell.angle_beta   90.00
_cell.angle_gamma   90.00
#
_symmetry.space_group_name_H-M   'P 1'
#
loop_
_entity.id
_entity.type
_entity.pdbx_description
1 polymer ?
#
loop_
_entity_poly.entity_id
_entity_poly.type
_entity_poly.pdbx_seq_one_letter_code
_entity_poly.pdbx_strand_id
1 'polypeptide(L)'
;MMLSNLPAEIIMKCCNFLPYDDVHQLAWTNRRTMQIVRRNLPMSLLPTIDLSSLSIYPISHKINTYLASIEFRFDQSYDSVAVMICVRNRKERKEFEEVDLKNMRLFNKYCRYRRSLELKAETAETFEYYTVSRHSCSNSNKEIIPLIELHWFLARTKVNRLYLNRCDRRNLWNIVDAIDSIRPDIRHVSVECGKHLQFELDDISKIEKSNFFDSDASYIAVKSCPFVVETLTIEKFRETTRWSIGYLDEKQISKLPQAVVRYISVDKGHINLREFLQNFLRSIPKTEQYYFAALHNKNGAWNWNSIREALDELEKDQITYSEKSNDSDANPQNSSKTYTIKTPNNNWKIDIEVENNPDEDIEISPKFEMTINSFTPPEEEEAQQQQPE
;
A
#
# COMPACT_ATOMS: atom_id res chain seq x y z
N MET A 1 -43.42 -2.46 -1.85
CA MET A 1 -44.54 -1.74 -2.51
C MET A 1 -44.81 -0.35 -1.90
N MET A 2 -43.82 0.41 -1.41
CA MET A 2 -44.05 1.73 -0.79
C MET A 2 -43.39 2.93 -1.50
N LEU A 3 -42.36 2.71 -2.34
CA LEU A 3 -41.63 3.80 -2.99
C LEU A 3 -42.32 4.37 -4.23
N SER A 4 -43.22 3.61 -4.88
CA SER A 4 -43.87 4.00 -6.15
C SER A 4 -44.85 5.17 -6.02
N ASN A 5 -45.35 5.43 -4.81
CA ASN A 5 -46.32 6.51 -4.53
C ASN A 5 -45.64 7.78 -3.99
N LEU A 6 -44.34 7.72 -3.70
CA LEU A 6 -43.62 8.89 -3.23
C LEU A 6 -43.45 9.93 -4.37
N PRO A 7 -43.45 11.24 -4.05
CA PRO A 7 -43.03 12.29 -4.95
C PRO A 7 -41.63 12.03 -5.52
N ALA A 8 -41.39 12.44 -6.77
CA ALA A 8 -40.11 12.23 -7.45
C ALA A 8 -38.94 12.85 -6.68
N GLU A 9 -39.16 13.98 -6.03
CA GLU A 9 -38.18 14.68 -5.19
C GLU A 9 -37.75 13.85 -3.97
N ILE A 10 -38.68 13.12 -3.35
CA ILE A 10 -38.36 12.26 -2.20
C ILE A 10 -37.58 11.03 -2.66
N ILE A 11 -38.01 10.41 -3.77
CA ILE A 11 -37.26 9.30 -4.40
C ILE A 11 -35.84 9.76 -4.72
N MET A 12 -35.68 10.96 -5.27
CA MET A 12 -34.37 11.54 -5.57
C MET A 12 -33.52 11.80 -4.34
N LYS A 13 -34.11 12.34 -3.27
CA LYS A 13 -33.41 12.49 -2.00
C LYS A 13 -32.92 11.15 -1.47
N CYS A 14 -33.77 10.12 -1.48
CA CYS A 14 -33.37 8.77 -1.09
C CYS A 14 -32.21 8.24 -1.94
N CYS A 15 -32.30 8.34 -3.28
CA CYS A 15 -31.23 7.89 -4.17
C CYS A 15 -29.90 8.59 -3.91
N ASN A 16 -29.90 9.87 -3.53
CA ASN A 16 -28.67 10.61 -3.22
C ASN A 16 -27.97 10.14 -1.93
N PHE A 17 -28.66 9.40 -1.07
CA PHE A 17 -28.09 8.82 0.16
C PHE A 17 -27.75 7.34 0.02
N LEU A 18 -28.14 6.70 -1.09
CA LEU A 18 -27.89 5.29 -1.33
C LEU A 18 -26.61 5.09 -2.16
N PRO A 19 -25.84 4.01 -1.91
CA PRO A 19 -24.81 3.54 -2.82
C PRO A 19 -25.35 3.34 -4.25
N TYR A 20 -24.50 3.51 -5.26
CA TYR A 20 -24.93 3.41 -6.65
C TYR A 20 -25.52 2.05 -7.03
N ASP A 21 -25.05 0.96 -6.42
CA ASP A 21 -25.60 -0.38 -6.64
C ASP A 21 -27.04 -0.51 -6.07
N ASP A 22 -27.32 0.10 -4.93
CA ASP A 22 -28.67 0.14 -4.35
C ASP A 22 -29.60 1.01 -5.20
N VAL A 23 -29.10 2.15 -5.70
CA VAL A 23 -29.84 2.98 -6.66
C VAL A 23 -30.11 2.22 -7.96
N HIS A 24 -29.15 1.43 -8.43
CA HIS A 24 -29.33 0.57 -9.60
C HIS A 24 -30.47 -0.43 -9.38
N GLN A 25 -30.43 -1.19 -8.28
CA GLN A 25 -31.49 -2.14 -7.92
C GLN A 25 -32.84 -1.43 -7.77
N LEU A 26 -32.86 -0.28 -7.10
CA LEU A 26 -34.06 0.52 -6.89
C LEU A 26 -34.67 0.99 -8.23
N ALA A 27 -33.84 1.41 -9.17
CA ALA A 27 -34.28 1.82 -10.51
C ALA A 27 -35.04 0.70 -11.23
N TRP A 28 -34.62 -0.55 -11.05
CA TRP A 28 -35.26 -1.73 -11.66
C TRP A 28 -36.56 -2.17 -10.99
N THR A 29 -36.95 -1.59 -9.86
CA THR A 29 -38.20 -1.97 -9.15
C THR A 29 -39.48 -1.58 -9.89
N ASN A 30 -39.49 -0.45 -10.61
CA ASN A 30 -40.61 -0.04 -11.45
C ASN A 30 -40.22 1.02 -12.50
N ARG A 31 -41.05 1.17 -13.54
CA ARG A 31 -40.82 2.09 -14.67
C ARG A 31 -40.70 3.56 -14.27
N ARG A 32 -41.48 4.02 -13.29
CA ARG A 32 -41.46 5.42 -12.82
C ARG A 32 -40.12 5.73 -12.14
N THR A 33 -39.66 4.87 -11.24
CA THR A 33 -38.36 5.00 -10.57
C THR A 33 -37.21 4.91 -11.57
N MET A 34 -37.28 3.98 -12.54
CA MET A 34 -36.30 3.90 -13.63
C MET A 34 -36.20 5.22 -14.41
N GLN A 35 -37.33 5.84 -14.76
CA GLN A 35 -37.32 7.13 -15.48
C GLN A 35 -36.76 8.27 -14.63
N ILE A 36 -37.09 8.31 -13.33
CA ILE A 36 -36.55 9.30 -12.39
C ILE A 36 -35.03 9.14 -12.28
N VAL A 37 -34.54 7.92 -12.05
CA VAL A 37 -33.11 7.64 -11.94
C VAL A 37 -32.40 7.91 -13.27
N ARG A 38 -32.94 7.46 -14.41
CA ARG A 38 -32.33 7.71 -15.73
C ARG A 38 -32.18 9.19 -16.04
N ARG A 39 -33.13 10.02 -15.60
CA ARG A 39 -33.10 11.48 -15.86
C ARG A 39 -32.13 12.21 -14.93
N ASN A 40 -32.03 11.80 -13.67
CA ASN A 40 -31.36 12.60 -12.64
C ASN A 40 -30.07 11.96 -12.08
N LEU A 41 -29.92 10.64 -12.18
CA LEU A 41 -28.75 9.87 -11.75
C LEU A 41 -28.38 8.81 -12.81
N PRO A 42 -28.20 9.20 -14.10
CA PRO A 42 -27.95 8.24 -15.18
C PRO A 42 -26.71 7.36 -14.95
N MET A 43 -25.77 7.79 -14.10
CA MET A 43 -24.57 7.06 -13.73
C MET A 43 -24.84 5.77 -12.96
N SER A 44 -25.87 5.71 -12.12
CA SER A 44 -26.22 4.48 -11.39
C SER A 44 -26.65 3.35 -12.33
N LEU A 45 -27.05 3.69 -13.55
CA LEU A 45 -27.47 2.72 -14.56
C LEU A 45 -26.31 2.19 -15.40
N LEU A 46 -25.08 2.71 -15.23
CA LEU A 46 -23.91 2.16 -15.88
C LEU A 46 -23.54 0.80 -15.27
N PRO A 47 -23.05 -0.15 -16.08
CA PRO A 47 -22.61 -1.43 -15.56
C PRO A 47 -21.44 -1.24 -14.59
N THR A 48 -21.38 -2.09 -13.58
CA THR A 48 -20.22 -2.17 -12.68
C THR A 48 -19.05 -2.82 -13.43
N ILE A 49 -17.84 -2.35 -13.16
CA ILE A 49 -16.60 -2.87 -13.74
C ILE A 49 -15.78 -3.53 -12.62
N ASP A 50 -15.46 -4.81 -12.78
CA ASP A 50 -14.62 -5.55 -11.84
C ASP A 50 -13.15 -5.49 -12.26
N LEU A 51 -12.29 -5.03 -11.35
CA LEU A 51 -10.87 -4.82 -11.57
C LEU A 51 -10.04 -5.77 -10.71
N SER A 52 -9.02 -6.39 -11.33
CA SER A 52 -7.99 -7.16 -10.63
C SER A 52 -7.08 -6.22 -9.85
N SER A 53 -6.64 -5.14 -10.49
CA SER A 53 -5.86 -4.09 -9.86
C SER A 53 -6.08 -2.72 -10.50
N LEU A 54 -5.84 -1.68 -9.71
CA LEU A 54 -5.83 -0.28 -10.14
C LEU A 54 -4.59 0.39 -9.54
N SER A 55 -3.72 0.93 -10.39
CA SER A 55 -2.51 1.65 -9.94
C SER A 55 -2.58 3.10 -10.39
N ILE A 56 -2.46 4.04 -9.45
CA ILE A 56 -2.56 5.47 -9.70
C ILE A 56 -1.19 6.14 -9.51
N TYR A 57 -0.77 6.93 -10.49
CA TYR A 57 0.51 7.63 -10.53
C TYR A 57 0.29 9.13 -10.78
N PRO A 58 0.90 10.04 -9.99
CA PRO A 58 0.85 11.47 -10.30
C PRO A 58 1.64 11.81 -11.55
N ILE A 59 1.22 12.88 -12.21
CA ILE A 59 1.89 13.42 -13.39
C ILE A 59 2.54 14.74 -13.00
N SER A 60 3.88 14.80 -13.05
CA SER A 60 4.67 15.88 -12.43
C SER A 60 4.29 17.32 -12.83
N HIS A 61 3.71 17.51 -14.01
CA HIS A 61 3.35 18.82 -14.57
C HIS A 61 1.84 19.07 -14.66
N LYS A 62 1.00 18.18 -14.13
CA LYS A 62 -0.47 18.33 -14.15
C LYS A 62 -1.05 18.17 -12.74
N ILE A 63 -1.61 19.26 -12.23
CA ILE A 63 -2.29 19.25 -10.93
C ILE A 63 -3.57 18.40 -11.04
N ASN A 64 -3.83 17.59 -10.01
CA ASN A 64 -5.02 16.76 -9.86
C ASN A 64 -5.30 15.82 -11.05
N THR A 65 -4.29 15.54 -11.86
CA THR A 65 -4.37 14.64 -13.00
C THR A 65 -3.35 13.53 -12.82
N TYR A 66 -3.79 12.31 -13.02
CA TYR A 66 -3.02 11.11 -12.72
C TYR A 66 -3.09 10.14 -13.89
N LEU A 67 -2.08 9.30 -14.02
CA LEU A 67 -2.11 8.12 -14.87
C LEU A 67 -2.66 6.96 -14.04
N ALA A 68 -3.68 6.28 -14.55
CA ALA A 68 -4.22 5.07 -13.95
C ALA A 68 -3.88 3.87 -14.85
N SER A 69 -3.15 2.90 -14.32
CA SER A 69 -3.04 1.57 -14.93
C SER A 69 -4.14 0.68 -14.38
N ILE A 70 -4.97 0.14 -15.26
CA ILE A 70 -6.15 -0.64 -14.92
C ILE A 70 -5.91 -2.06 -15.43
N GLU A 71 -5.92 -3.04 -14.52
CA GLU A 71 -5.92 -4.45 -14.87
C GLU A 71 -7.32 -5.01 -14.67
N PHE A 72 -7.90 -5.49 -15.76
CA PHE A 72 -9.22 -6.10 -15.70
C PHE A 72 -9.13 -7.51 -15.13
N ARG A 73 -10.23 -7.94 -14.50
CA ARG A 73 -10.41 -9.34 -14.15
C ARG A 73 -11.16 -10.02 -15.27
N PHE A 74 -10.42 -10.71 -16.13
CA PHE A 74 -11.02 -11.55 -17.14
C PHE A 74 -10.69 -13.03 -16.91
N ASP A 75 -11.51 -13.91 -17.49
CA ASP A 75 -11.43 -15.35 -17.25
C ASP A 75 -10.24 -16.00 -17.98
N GLN A 76 -9.74 -15.40 -19.07
CA GLN A 76 -8.76 -16.03 -19.97
C GLN A 76 -7.44 -15.27 -20.12
N SER A 77 -7.36 -14.00 -19.70
CA SER A 77 -6.11 -13.23 -19.80
C SER A 77 -6.02 -12.11 -18.76
N TYR A 78 -4.78 -11.72 -18.44
CA TYR A 78 -4.49 -10.45 -17.77
C TYR A 78 -4.17 -9.44 -18.86
N ASP A 79 -4.98 -8.39 -18.91
CA ASP A 79 -4.81 -7.32 -19.87
C ASP A 79 -4.93 -5.99 -19.14
N SER A 80 -3.94 -5.13 -19.39
CA SER A 80 -3.81 -3.84 -18.70
C SER A 80 -4.07 -2.70 -19.68
N VAL A 81 -4.65 -1.61 -19.17
CA VAL A 81 -4.78 -0.37 -19.93
C VAL A 81 -4.39 0.82 -19.08
N ALA A 82 -3.61 1.72 -19.67
CA ALA A 82 -3.33 3.02 -19.09
C ALA A 82 -4.38 4.03 -19.55
N VAL A 83 -4.97 4.77 -18.60
CA VAL A 83 -5.89 5.87 -18.86
C VAL A 83 -5.54 7.09 -18.02
N MET A 84 -5.92 8.26 -18.51
CA MET A 84 -5.76 9.51 -17.79
C MET A 84 -6.97 9.74 -16.89
N ILE A 85 -6.73 9.93 -15.59
CA ILE A 85 -7.78 10.25 -14.62
C ILE A 85 -7.57 11.64 -14.03
N CYS A 86 -8.63 12.24 -13.51
CA CYS A 86 -8.56 13.50 -12.77
C CYS A 86 -9.38 13.45 -11.48
N VAL A 87 -8.95 14.23 -10.49
CA VAL A 87 -9.69 14.45 -9.25
C VAL A 87 -10.27 15.84 -9.28
N ARG A 88 -11.60 15.95 -9.23
CA ARG A 88 -12.29 17.24 -9.21
C ARG A 88 -12.87 17.53 -7.84
N ASN A 89 -12.83 18.78 -7.41
CA ASN A 89 -13.58 19.23 -6.24
C ASN A 89 -15.09 19.31 -6.52
N ARG A 90 -15.91 19.57 -5.50
CA ARG A 90 -17.39 19.60 -5.65
C ARG A 90 -17.90 20.64 -6.66
N LYS A 91 -17.23 21.79 -6.78
CA LYS A 91 -17.62 22.83 -7.75
C LYS A 91 -17.28 22.40 -9.17
N GLU A 92 -16.07 21.91 -9.37
CA GLU A 92 -15.58 21.40 -10.65
C GLU A 92 -16.42 20.20 -11.12
N ARG A 93 -16.82 19.28 -10.23
CA ARG A 93 -17.68 18.15 -10.62
C ARG A 93 -19.03 18.59 -11.20
N LYS A 94 -19.57 19.74 -10.77
CA LYS A 94 -20.81 20.30 -11.36
C LYS A 94 -20.53 20.98 -12.69
N GLU A 95 -19.42 21.71 -12.78
CA GLU A 95 -19.02 22.43 -13.99
C GLU A 95 -18.72 21.48 -15.16
N PHE A 96 -18.10 20.33 -14.87
CA PHE A 96 -17.65 19.37 -15.87
C PHE A 96 -18.55 18.14 -15.99
N GLU A 97 -19.73 18.13 -15.34
CA GLU A 97 -20.63 16.98 -15.24
C GLU A 97 -20.94 16.36 -16.63
N GLU A 98 -21.32 17.18 -17.60
CA GLU A 98 -21.68 16.68 -18.93
C GLU A 98 -20.49 16.01 -19.66
N VAL A 99 -19.29 16.59 -19.53
CA VAL A 99 -18.06 16.08 -20.15
C VAL A 99 -17.63 14.79 -19.47
N ASP A 100 -17.62 14.76 -18.14
CA ASP A 100 -17.23 13.59 -17.35
C ASP A 100 -18.22 12.43 -17.62
N LEU A 101 -19.52 12.71 -17.78
CA LEU A 101 -20.53 11.71 -18.16
C LEU A 101 -20.28 11.14 -19.55
N LYS A 102 -19.94 12.00 -20.51
CA LYS A 102 -19.61 11.58 -21.87
C LYS A 102 -18.37 10.68 -21.87
N ASN A 103 -17.32 11.08 -21.15
CA ASN A 103 -16.07 10.32 -21.05
C ASN A 103 -16.28 8.98 -20.35
N MET A 104 -17.05 8.93 -19.27
CA MET A 104 -17.38 7.68 -18.57
C MET A 104 -18.19 6.72 -19.44
N ARG A 105 -19.15 7.22 -20.23
CA ARG A 105 -19.90 6.39 -21.19
C ARG A 105 -18.99 5.85 -22.29
N LEU A 106 -18.05 6.66 -22.77
CA LEU A 106 -17.07 6.25 -23.77
C LEU A 106 -16.14 5.17 -23.23
N PHE A 107 -15.64 5.33 -22.00
CA PHE A 107 -14.83 4.33 -21.32
C PHE A 107 -15.60 3.02 -21.11
N ASN A 108 -16.87 3.07 -20.72
CA ASN A 108 -17.71 1.87 -20.63
C ASN A 108 -17.89 1.14 -21.97
N LYS A 109 -18.04 1.87 -23.08
CA LYS A 109 -18.08 1.27 -24.43
C LYS A 109 -16.75 0.59 -24.75
N TYR A 110 -15.64 1.22 -24.37
CA TYR A 110 -14.31 0.68 -24.54
C TYR A 110 -14.10 -0.61 -23.74
N CYS A 111 -14.48 -0.66 -22.46
CA CYS A 111 -14.42 -1.90 -21.66
C CYS A 111 -15.20 -3.05 -22.29
N ARG A 112 -16.41 -2.77 -22.84
CA ARG A 112 -17.20 -3.78 -23.57
C ARG A 112 -16.52 -4.24 -24.85
N TYR A 113 -15.92 -3.31 -25.59
CA TYR A 113 -15.14 -3.63 -26.78
C TYR A 113 -13.95 -4.54 -26.44
N ARG A 114 -13.17 -4.21 -25.41
CA ARG A 114 -12.05 -5.05 -24.95
C ARG A 114 -12.50 -6.45 -24.59
N ARG A 115 -13.56 -6.57 -23.77
CA ARG A 115 -14.14 -7.88 -23.41
C ARG A 115 -14.56 -8.70 -24.65
N SER A 116 -15.08 -8.04 -25.68
CA SER A 116 -15.47 -8.73 -26.92
C SER A 116 -14.29 -9.22 -27.75
N LEU A 117 -13.14 -8.56 -27.66
CA LEU A 117 -11.90 -8.98 -28.33
C LEU A 117 -11.21 -10.09 -27.57
N GLU A 118 -11.22 -10.03 -26.23
CA GLU A 118 -10.67 -11.07 -25.39
C GLU A 118 -11.33 -12.43 -25.67
N LEU A 119 -12.66 -12.46 -25.80
CA LEU A 119 -13.42 -13.65 -26.19
C LEU A 119 -13.03 -14.21 -27.57
N LYS A 120 -12.35 -13.40 -28.39
CA LYS A 120 -11.84 -13.78 -29.72
C LYS A 120 -10.32 -14.00 -29.73
N ALA A 121 -9.65 -13.89 -28.58
CA ALA A 121 -8.20 -13.89 -28.44
C ALA A 121 -7.49 -12.82 -29.32
N GLU A 122 -8.12 -11.65 -29.48
CA GLU A 122 -7.57 -10.51 -30.23
C GLU A 122 -7.01 -9.44 -29.29
N THR A 123 -5.99 -8.70 -29.74
CA THR A 123 -5.42 -7.59 -28.97
C THR A 123 -6.28 -6.34 -29.07
N ALA A 124 -6.48 -5.67 -27.94
CA ALA A 124 -7.20 -4.41 -27.90
C ALA A 124 -6.28 -3.21 -28.14
N GLU A 125 -6.76 -2.25 -28.92
CA GLU A 125 -6.12 -0.93 -29.04
C GLU A 125 -6.16 -0.17 -27.70
N THR A 126 -5.29 0.82 -27.52
CA THR A 126 -5.30 1.67 -26.30
C THR A 126 -6.58 2.50 -26.22
N PHE A 127 -6.95 2.95 -25.03
CA PHE A 127 -8.17 3.76 -24.86
C PHE A 127 -8.09 5.05 -25.69
N GLU A 128 -6.92 5.68 -25.70
CA GLU A 128 -6.64 6.86 -26.52
C GLU A 128 -6.90 6.57 -28.00
N TYR A 129 -6.31 5.51 -28.56
CA TYR A 129 -6.49 5.17 -29.96
C TYR A 129 -7.95 4.84 -30.29
N TYR A 130 -8.64 4.08 -29.43
CA TYR A 130 -10.08 3.79 -29.57
C TYR A 130 -10.93 5.06 -29.65
N THR A 131 -10.59 6.07 -28.85
CA THR A 131 -11.35 7.33 -28.82
C THR A 131 -11.17 8.14 -30.10
N VAL A 132 -9.95 8.15 -30.65
CA VAL A 132 -9.61 8.86 -31.89
C VAL A 132 -10.16 8.13 -33.11
N SER A 133 -9.95 6.82 -33.20
CA SER A 133 -10.24 6.00 -34.38
C SER A 133 -11.74 5.77 -34.62
N ARG A 134 -12.54 5.67 -33.54
CA ARG A 134 -13.93 5.17 -33.62
C ARG A 134 -15.01 6.13 -33.14
N HIS A 135 -14.66 7.24 -32.47
CA HIS A 135 -15.66 8.16 -31.89
C HIS A 135 -15.45 9.64 -32.24
N SER A 136 -14.59 9.95 -33.22
CA SER A 136 -14.44 11.28 -33.85
C SER A 136 -14.27 12.43 -32.84
N CYS A 137 -13.12 12.52 -32.18
CA CYS A 137 -12.64 13.80 -31.62
C CYS A 137 -12.12 14.71 -32.77
N SER A 138 -12.95 15.01 -33.77
CA SER A 138 -12.51 15.63 -35.04
C SER A 138 -12.64 17.16 -35.10
N ASN A 139 -13.02 17.85 -34.02
CA ASN A 139 -13.27 19.29 -34.06
C ASN A 139 -12.47 20.06 -33.00
N SER A 140 -11.15 20.04 -33.09
CA SER A 140 -10.24 21.15 -32.77
C SER A 140 -8.80 20.66 -32.90
N ASN A 141 -7.87 21.52 -33.30
CA ASN A 141 -6.43 21.23 -33.50
C ASN A 141 -5.65 20.88 -32.21
N LYS A 142 -6.26 20.17 -31.26
CA LYS A 142 -5.60 19.52 -30.12
C LYS A 142 -6.29 18.19 -29.88
N GLU A 143 -5.57 17.08 -30.08
CA GLU A 143 -5.97 15.76 -29.65
C GLU A 143 -6.10 15.77 -28.11
N ILE A 144 -7.32 15.97 -27.60
CA ILE A 144 -7.57 15.96 -26.15
C ILE A 144 -7.88 14.51 -25.77
N ILE A 145 -6.90 13.85 -25.17
CA ILE A 145 -7.08 12.53 -24.51
C ILE A 145 -8.20 12.67 -23.47
N PRO A 146 -9.27 11.86 -23.54
CA PRO A 146 -10.37 11.96 -22.58
C PRO A 146 -9.91 11.70 -21.15
N LEU A 147 -10.22 12.63 -20.24
CA LEU A 147 -9.99 12.47 -18.81
C LEU A 147 -11.17 11.76 -18.17
N ILE A 148 -10.88 10.75 -17.36
CA ILE A 148 -11.86 10.03 -16.55
C ILE A 148 -11.86 10.63 -15.15
N GLU A 149 -12.99 11.14 -14.68
CA GLU A 149 -13.08 11.67 -13.32
C GLU A 149 -13.09 10.52 -12.29
N LEU A 150 -12.20 10.58 -11.30
CA LEU A 150 -11.94 9.48 -10.36
C LEU A 150 -13.17 9.16 -9.50
N HIS A 151 -13.89 10.18 -9.04
CA HIS A 151 -15.11 9.98 -8.25
C HIS A 151 -16.15 9.18 -9.00
N TRP A 152 -16.32 9.47 -10.29
CA TRP A 152 -17.28 8.81 -11.15
C TRP A 152 -16.85 7.42 -11.56
N PHE A 153 -15.54 7.24 -11.75
CA PHE A 153 -14.94 5.95 -12.05
C PHE A 153 -15.13 4.98 -10.88
N LEU A 154 -14.67 5.37 -9.68
CA LEU A 154 -14.73 4.51 -8.50
C LEU A 154 -16.16 4.22 -8.01
N ALA A 155 -17.10 5.12 -8.29
CA ALA A 155 -18.52 4.89 -7.99
C ALA A 155 -19.11 3.66 -8.69
N ARG A 156 -18.51 3.21 -9.81
CA ARG A 156 -18.99 2.08 -10.63
C ARG A 156 -17.93 0.99 -10.80
N THR A 157 -16.92 0.94 -9.94
CA THR A 157 -15.89 -0.11 -9.99
C THR A 157 -15.81 -0.88 -8.67
N LYS A 158 -15.47 -2.17 -8.79
CA LYS A 158 -15.03 -3.00 -7.68
C LYS A 158 -13.56 -3.30 -7.87
N VAL A 159 -12.73 -2.97 -6.88
CA VAL A 159 -11.28 -3.02 -7.01
C VAL A 159 -10.73 -4.05 -6.04
N ASN A 160 -10.13 -5.12 -6.57
CA ASN A 160 -9.51 -6.11 -5.71
C ASN A 160 -8.22 -5.56 -5.05
N ARG A 161 -7.35 -4.87 -5.81
CA ARG A 161 -6.14 -4.24 -5.27
C ARG A 161 -5.96 -2.81 -5.79
N LEU A 162 -5.83 -1.84 -4.89
CA LEU A 162 -5.55 -0.45 -5.24
C LEU A 162 -4.14 -0.06 -4.80
N TYR A 163 -3.36 0.46 -5.73
CA TYR A 163 -1.99 0.91 -5.51
C TYR A 163 -1.85 2.42 -5.74
N LEU A 164 -1.43 3.16 -4.71
CA LEU A 164 -1.06 4.57 -4.84
C LEU A 164 0.46 4.68 -4.96
N ASN A 165 0.95 5.07 -6.14
CA ASN A 165 2.36 4.99 -6.46
C ASN A 165 2.97 6.37 -6.66
N ARG A 166 4.19 6.55 -6.14
CA ARG A 166 5.00 7.78 -6.33
C ARG A 166 4.27 9.08 -5.96
N CYS A 167 3.26 9.02 -5.08
CA CYS A 167 2.57 10.21 -4.61
C CYS A 167 3.43 10.97 -3.60
N ASP A 168 3.48 12.29 -3.73
CA ASP A 168 3.84 13.13 -2.59
C ASP A 168 2.64 13.26 -1.62
N ARG A 169 2.88 13.92 -0.47
CA ARG A 169 1.86 14.14 0.56
C ARG A 169 0.60 14.82 0.00
N ARG A 170 0.73 15.79 -0.90
CA ARG A 170 -0.41 16.52 -1.49
C ARG A 170 -1.22 15.62 -2.40
N ASN A 171 -0.56 14.87 -3.28
CA ASN A 171 -1.18 13.96 -4.22
C ASN A 171 -1.89 12.82 -3.50
N LEU A 172 -1.25 12.24 -2.48
CA LEU A 172 -1.83 11.18 -1.66
C LEU A 172 -3.17 11.64 -1.08
N TRP A 173 -3.17 12.74 -0.33
CA TRP A 173 -4.38 13.21 0.33
C TRP A 173 -5.47 13.65 -0.64
N ASN A 174 -5.11 14.26 -1.77
CA ASN A 174 -6.10 14.61 -2.80
C ASN A 174 -6.81 13.36 -3.36
N ILE A 175 -6.09 12.25 -3.54
CA ILE A 175 -6.69 10.98 -4.00
C ILE A 175 -7.49 10.32 -2.87
N VAL A 176 -6.92 10.23 -1.66
CA VAL A 176 -7.56 9.58 -0.50
C VAL A 176 -8.87 10.30 -0.13
N ASP A 177 -8.88 11.63 -0.08
CA ASP A 177 -10.09 12.42 0.20
C ASP A 177 -11.17 12.18 -0.87
N ALA A 178 -10.76 12.01 -2.13
CA ALA A 178 -11.69 11.67 -3.21
C ALA A 178 -12.29 10.26 -3.00
N ILE A 179 -11.46 9.26 -2.69
CA ILE A 179 -11.89 7.88 -2.43
C ILE A 179 -12.85 7.81 -1.23
N ASP A 180 -12.47 8.44 -0.11
CA ASP A 180 -13.27 8.45 1.13
C ASP A 180 -14.64 9.09 0.93
N SER A 181 -14.76 10.04 -0.01
CA SER A 181 -16.04 10.67 -0.36
C SER A 181 -17.02 9.75 -1.09
N ILE A 182 -16.55 8.64 -1.67
CA ILE A 182 -17.34 7.70 -2.50
C ILE A 182 -17.63 6.41 -1.75
N ARG A 183 -16.69 5.98 -0.89
CA ARG A 183 -16.69 4.67 -0.22
C ARG A 183 -16.81 3.49 -1.22
N PRO A 184 -15.88 3.39 -2.17
CA PRO A 184 -15.90 2.33 -3.18
C PRO A 184 -15.63 0.96 -2.56
N ASP A 185 -16.02 -0.10 -3.27
CA ASP A 185 -15.71 -1.49 -2.91
C ASP A 185 -14.25 -1.81 -3.26
N ILE A 186 -13.35 -1.57 -2.31
CA ILE A 186 -11.91 -1.86 -2.41
C ILE A 186 -11.53 -2.89 -1.35
N ARG A 187 -10.94 -4.01 -1.79
CA ARG A 187 -10.54 -5.09 -0.88
C ARG A 187 -9.20 -4.83 -0.22
N HIS A 188 -8.16 -4.56 -1.01
CA HIS A 188 -6.81 -4.34 -0.52
C HIS A 188 -6.25 -3.01 -1.02
N VAL A 189 -5.50 -2.33 -0.15
CA VAL A 189 -4.83 -1.07 -0.49
C VAL A 189 -3.32 -1.16 -0.23
N SER A 190 -2.55 -0.51 -1.10
CA SER A 190 -1.10 -0.40 -0.99
C SER A 190 -0.68 1.04 -1.31
N VAL A 191 0.16 1.62 -0.45
CA VAL A 191 0.73 2.97 -0.65
C VAL A 191 2.21 2.83 -0.93
N GLU A 192 2.59 2.87 -2.21
CA GLU A 192 3.94 2.61 -2.71
C GLU A 192 4.60 3.91 -3.17
N CYS A 193 4.74 4.83 -2.23
CA CYS A 193 5.19 6.18 -2.54
C CYS A 193 6.69 6.38 -2.30
N GLY A 194 7.33 5.49 -1.54
CA GLY A 194 8.78 5.41 -1.36
C GLY A 194 9.40 6.80 -1.19
N LYS A 195 10.38 7.14 -2.04
CA LYS A 195 11.14 8.41 -2.01
C LYS A 195 10.32 9.71 -2.09
N HIS A 196 9.01 9.65 -2.35
CA HIS A 196 8.15 10.82 -2.58
C HIS A 196 7.28 11.19 -1.37
N LEU A 197 7.02 10.27 -0.45
CA LEU A 197 6.07 10.48 0.64
C LEU A 197 6.77 10.56 1.99
N GLN A 198 6.43 11.59 2.77
CA GLN A 198 6.77 11.72 4.17
C GLN A 198 5.48 12.07 4.92
N PHE A 199 5.17 11.31 5.97
CA PHE A 199 4.06 11.63 6.86
C PHE A 199 4.46 12.70 7.89
N GLU A 200 3.52 13.58 8.19
CA GLU A 200 3.62 14.60 9.24
C GLU A 200 2.67 14.26 10.40
N LEU A 201 2.84 14.86 11.57
CA LEU A 201 1.96 14.61 12.73
C LEU A 201 0.47 14.78 12.41
N ASP A 202 0.12 15.82 11.65
CA ASP A 202 -1.28 16.09 11.28
C ASP A 202 -1.92 14.95 10.46
N ASP A 203 -1.10 14.14 9.78
CA ASP A 203 -1.56 13.03 8.94
C ASP A 203 -2.09 11.86 9.76
N ILE A 204 -1.63 11.68 11.00
CA ILE A 204 -2.10 10.62 11.91
C ILE A 204 -3.62 10.71 12.07
N SER A 205 -4.11 11.91 12.41
CA SER A 205 -5.55 12.15 12.60
C SER A 205 -6.37 11.94 11.33
N LYS A 206 -5.75 12.09 10.15
CA LYS A 206 -6.40 11.85 8.85
C LYS A 206 -6.46 10.36 8.54
N ILE A 207 -5.36 9.64 8.77
CA ILE A 207 -5.30 8.17 8.63
C ILE A 207 -6.36 7.50 9.50
N GLU A 208 -6.45 7.91 10.77
CA GLU A 208 -7.42 7.36 11.73
C GLU A 208 -8.88 7.57 11.29
N LYS A 209 -9.18 8.68 10.61
CA LYS A 209 -10.54 9.01 10.13
C LYS A 209 -10.87 8.47 8.75
N SER A 210 -9.86 8.06 7.99
CA SER A 210 -10.00 7.69 6.58
C SER A 210 -10.50 6.24 6.44
N ASN A 211 -11.53 6.05 5.63
CA ASN A 211 -12.07 4.72 5.34
C ASN A 211 -11.17 3.96 4.36
N PHE A 212 -10.39 4.67 3.54
CA PHE A 212 -9.40 4.09 2.65
C PHE A 212 -8.40 3.20 3.41
N PHE A 213 -8.02 3.58 4.62
CA PHE A 213 -7.13 2.79 5.48
C PHE A 213 -7.86 1.76 6.36
N ASP A 214 -9.20 1.68 6.29
CA ASP A 214 -9.97 0.58 6.90
C ASP A 214 -10.01 -0.65 6.00
N SER A 215 -9.83 -0.46 4.68
CA SER A 215 -9.53 -1.56 3.77
C SER A 215 -8.21 -2.22 4.18
N ASP A 216 -8.03 -3.50 3.82
CA ASP A 216 -6.84 -4.26 4.18
C ASP A 216 -5.57 -3.63 3.58
N ALA A 217 -4.92 -2.77 4.37
CA ALA A 217 -3.73 -2.03 4.00
C ALA A 217 -2.51 -2.93 4.10
N SER A 218 -2.22 -3.64 3.01
CA SER A 218 -1.18 -4.68 3.01
C SER A 218 0.24 -4.13 3.05
N TYR A 219 0.46 -2.91 2.53
CA TYR A 219 1.82 -2.36 2.37
C TYR A 219 1.85 -0.83 2.32
N ILE A 220 2.79 -0.23 3.04
CA ILE A 220 3.05 1.22 3.04
C ILE A 220 4.56 1.47 2.91
N ALA A 221 4.96 2.09 1.80
CA ALA A 221 6.32 2.54 1.54
C ALA A 221 6.42 4.07 1.55
N VAL A 222 7.31 4.60 2.40
CA VAL A 222 7.54 6.04 2.59
C VAL A 222 9.03 6.37 2.52
N LYS A 223 9.36 7.65 2.29
CA LYS A 223 10.72 8.16 2.21
C LYS A 223 11.35 8.17 3.59
N SER A 224 10.58 8.63 4.57
CA SER A 224 10.97 8.81 5.97
C SER A 224 9.70 8.85 6.82
N CYS A 225 9.86 8.54 8.10
CA CYS A 225 8.78 8.59 9.08
C CYS A 225 9.28 9.40 10.29
N PRO A 226 9.15 10.74 10.29
CA PRO A 226 9.68 11.57 11.37
C PRO A 226 9.11 11.25 12.76
N PHE A 227 7.85 10.84 12.78
CA PHE A 227 7.06 10.53 13.98
C PHE A 227 6.80 9.01 14.04
N VAL A 228 7.89 8.24 14.15
CA VAL A 228 7.89 6.78 14.07
C VAL A 228 6.91 6.16 15.07
N VAL A 229 6.95 6.59 16.33
CA VAL A 229 6.12 6.00 17.39
C VAL A 229 4.67 6.29 17.10
N GLU A 230 4.33 7.55 16.85
CA GLU A 230 2.97 8.01 16.65
C GLU A 230 2.34 7.42 15.38
N THR A 231 3.15 7.19 14.32
CA THR A 231 2.66 6.63 13.06
C THR A 231 2.53 5.11 13.11
N LEU A 232 3.52 4.41 13.67
CA LEU A 232 3.56 2.93 13.71
C LEU A 232 2.81 2.33 14.90
N THR A 233 2.13 3.15 15.70
CA THR A 233 1.21 2.71 16.78
C THR A 233 -0.26 2.88 16.40
N ILE A 234 -0.56 3.39 15.19
CA ILE A 234 -1.94 3.51 14.71
C ILE A 234 -2.54 2.11 14.60
N GLU A 235 -3.65 1.88 15.33
CA GLU A 235 -4.26 0.55 15.47
C GLU A 235 -4.63 -0.09 14.13
N LYS A 236 -5.02 0.72 13.13
CA LYS A 236 -5.37 0.24 11.78
C LYS A 236 -4.25 -0.54 11.09
N PHE A 237 -2.99 -0.28 11.43
CA PHE A 237 -1.83 -0.87 10.74
C PHE A 237 -1.24 -2.08 11.45
N ARG A 238 -1.75 -2.39 12.64
CA ARG A 238 -1.12 -3.32 13.58
C ARG A 238 -0.90 -4.71 12.98
N GLU A 239 -1.95 -5.30 12.41
CA GLU A 239 -1.98 -6.73 12.08
C GLU A 239 -1.71 -7.06 10.60
N THR A 240 -1.93 -6.12 9.68
CA THR A 240 -1.90 -6.42 8.23
C THR A 240 -0.86 -5.63 7.46
N THR A 241 -0.42 -4.49 7.99
CA THR A 241 0.42 -3.57 7.23
C THR A 241 1.90 -3.87 7.38
N ARG A 242 2.56 -4.08 6.23
CA ARG A 242 4.01 -4.12 6.12
C ARG A 242 4.54 -2.73 5.79
N TRP A 243 5.49 -2.24 6.58
CA TRP A 243 6.08 -0.92 6.39
C TRP A 243 7.44 -1.01 5.71
N SER A 244 7.68 -0.13 4.74
CA SER A 244 8.99 0.12 4.15
C SER A 244 9.34 1.60 4.28
N ILE A 245 10.46 1.89 4.94
CA ILE A 245 10.88 3.25 5.25
C ILE A 245 12.25 3.49 4.62
N GLY A 246 12.30 4.43 3.69
CA GLY A 246 13.50 4.68 2.89
C GLY A 246 14.69 5.22 3.69
N TYR A 247 14.44 6.03 4.72
CA TYR A 247 15.47 6.61 5.58
C TYR A 247 14.97 6.90 7.00
N LEU A 248 15.76 6.52 8.01
CA LEU A 248 15.60 6.92 9.41
C LEU A 248 16.93 7.34 10.04
N ASP A 249 16.89 8.32 10.93
CA ASP A 249 18.04 8.71 11.76
C ASP A 249 18.15 7.87 13.05
N GLU A 250 19.24 8.07 13.80
CA GLU A 250 19.55 7.30 15.01
C GLU A 250 18.46 7.39 16.09
N LYS A 251 17.85 8.57 16.25
CA LYS A 251 16.85 8.84 17.29
C LYS A 251 15.50 8.24 16.91
N GLN A 252 15.25 8.10 15.61
CA GLN A 252 14.06 7.46 15.07
C GLN A 252 14.20 5.94 15.14
N ILE A 253 15.36 5.39 14.74
CA ILE A 253 15.62 3.95 14.81
C ILE A 253 15.57 3.45 16.25
N SER A 254 16.14 4.18 17.22
CA SER A 254 16.13 3.76 18.63
C SER A 254 14.72 3.67 19.25
N LYS A 255 13.71 4.25 18.59
CA LYS A 255 12.29 4.18 18.99
C LYS A 255 11.48 3.10 18.27
N LEU A 256 12.01 2.46 17.22
CA LEU A 256 11.32 1.38 16.49
C LEU A 256 10.84 0.22 17.37
N PRO A 257 11.52 -0.14 18.48
CA PRO A 257 10.99 -1.15 19.40
C PRO A 257 9.63 -0.81 20.04
N GLN A 258 9.21 0.46 19.99
CA GLN A 258 7.91 0.91 20.51
C GLN A 258 6.78 0.77 19.47
N ALA A 259 7.12 0.42 18.22
CA ALA A 259 6.13 0.22 17.16
C ALA A 259 5.23 -0.98 17.44
N VAL A 260 4.03 -0.98 16.85
CA VAL A 260 2.99 -1.99 17.07
C VAL A 260 2.56 -2.61 15.75
N VAL A 261 3.45 -2.69 14.76
CA VAL A 261 3.17 -3.27 13.43
C VAL A 261 3.94 -4.57 13.26
N ARG A 262 3.42 -5.52 12.48
CA ARG A 262 4.05 -6.84 12.31
C ARG A 262 5.42 -6.81 11.62
N TYR A 263 5.59 -5.95 10.60
CA TYR A 263 6.79 -5.92 9.77
C TYR A 263 7.24 -4.50 9.47
N ILE A 264 8.53 -4.24 9.68
CA ILE A 264 9.18 -2.98 9.32
C ILE A 264 10.45 -3.28 8.53
N SER A 265 10.57 -2.69 7.35
CA SER A 265 11.84 -2.56 6.63
C SER A 265 12.36 -1.12 6.66
N VAL A 266 13.67 -0.96 6.84
CA VAL A 266 14.35 0.32 6.74
C VAL A 266 15.51 0.19 5.76
N ASP A 267 15.40 0.89 4.64
CA ASP A 267 16.32 0.71 3.52
C ASP A 267 17.66 1.40 3.79
N LYS A 268 17.64 2.58 4.43
CA LYS A 268 18.83 3.40 4.74
C LYS A 268 18.69 4.10 6.07
N GLY A 269 19.81 4.49 6.68
CA GLY A 269 19.75 5.29 7.89
C GLY A 269 21.03 5.34 8.70
N HIS A 270 20.93 5.94 9.88
CA HIS A 270 21.97 5.87 10.91
C HIS A 270 21.44 5.17 12.14
N ILE A 271 22.24 4.29 12.72
CA ILE A 271 21.88 3.55 13.94
C ILE A 271 22.94 3.74 15.02
N ASN A 272 22.48 3.88 16.25
CA ASN A 272 23.30 3.60 17.43
C ASN A 272 22.94 2.18 17.89
N LEU A 273 23.69 1.19 17.43
CA LEU A 273 23.35 -0.23 17.60
C LEU A 273 23.14 -0.60 19.08
N ARG A 274 24.00 -0.06 19.95
CA ARG A 274 23.93 -0.28 21.40
C ARG A 274 22.62 0.22 21.98
N GLU A 275 22.28 1.48 21.69
CA GLU A 275 21.03 2.09 22.18
C GLU A 275 19.79 1.37 21.62
N PHE A 276 19.83 0.99 20.34
CA PHE A 276 18.75 0.23 19.72
C PHE A 276 18.55 -1.13 20.39
N LEU A 277 19.60 -1.93 20.57
CA LEU A 277 19.51 -3.25 21.21
C LEU A 277 19.07 -3.15 22.67
N GLN A 278 19.55 -2.14 23.41
CA GLN A 278 19.09 -1.87 24.78
C GLN A 278 17.59 -1.60 24.84
N ASN A 279 17.08 -0.73 23.95
CA ASN A 279 15.65 -0.43 23.90
C ASN A 279 14.84 -1.64 23.42
N PHE A 280 15.37 -2.37 22.44
CA PHE A 280 14.74 -3.54 21.85
C PHE A 280 14.56 -4.68 22.87
N LEU A 281 15.62 -5.07 23.56
CA LEU A 281 15.58 -6.19 24.50
C LEU A 281 14.81 -5.86 25.79
N ARG A 282 14.65 -4.58 26.13
CA ARG A 282 13.78 -4.12 27.23
C ARG A 282 12.31 -3.99 26.83
N SER A 283 12.02 -3.91 25.53
CA SER A 283 10.64 -3.76 25.04
C SER A 283 9.90 -5.08 25.04
N ILE A 284 8.58 -5.04 25.29
CA ILE A 284 7.70 -6.17 24.96
C ILE A 284 7.46 -6.09 23.46
N PRO A 285 7.90 -7.09 22.69
CA PRO A 285 7.79 -7.00 21.26
C PRO A 285 6.36 -7.11 20.79
N LYS A 286 6.04 -6.21 19.87
CA LYS A 286 4.78 -6.22 19.13
C LYS A 286 5.03 -6.34 17.62
N THR A 287 6.27 -6.11 17.19
CA THR A 287 6.73 -6.33 15.82
C THR A 287 7.39 -7.69 15.70
N GLU A 288 6.92 -8.49 14.75
CA GLU A 288 7.41 -9.85 14.50
C GLU A 288 8.75 -9.83 13.78
N GLN A 289 8.91 -8.89 12.84
CA GLN A 289 10.09 -8.81 11.98
C GLN A 289 10.55 -7.37 11.72
N TYR A 290 11.86 -7.15 11.91
CA TYR A 290 12.57 -5.99 11.43
C TYR A 290 13.56 -6.40 10.34
N TYR A 291 13.64 -5.62 9.28
CA TYR A 291 14.64 -5.77 8.22
C TYR A 291 15.37 -4.44 7.99
N PHE A 292 16.68 -4.46 8.02
CA PHE A 292 17.53 -3.29 7.83
C PHE A 292 18.55 -3.60 6.74
N ALA A 293 18.69 -2.78 5.70
CA ALA A 293 19.55 -3.11 4.55
C ALA A 293 20.86 -2.31 4.47
N ALA A 294 20.82 -0.99 4.69
CA ALA A 294 22.00 -0.13 4.56
C ALA A 294 22.08 0.90 5.69
N LEU A 295 22.26 0.42 6.92
CA LEU A 295 22.41 1.26 8.10
C LEU A 295 23.88 1.57 8.40
N HIS A 296 24.18 2.86 8.57
CA HIS A 296 25.48 3.32 9.02
C HIS A 296 25.51 3.40 10.56
N ASN A 297 26.36 2.61 11.20
CA ASN A 297 26.55 2.68 12.64
C ASN A 297 27.36 3.93 13.01
N LYS A 298 26.85 4.75 13.93
CA LYS A 298 27.54 5.98 14.36
C LYS A 298 28.74 5.73 15.27
N ASN A 299 28.73 4.62 16.01
CA ASN A 299 29.80 4.28 16.96
C ASN A 299 31.08 3.74 16.29
N GLY A 300 31.12 3.71 14.95
CA GLY A 300 32.21 3.16 14.15
C GLY A 300 31.71 2.14 13.13
N ALA A 301 32.63 1.59 12.34
CA ALA A 301 32.31 0.49 11.43
C ALA A 301 31.76 -0.69 12.23
N TRP A 302 30.74 -1.34 11.68
CA TRP A 302 30.31 -2.64 12.14
C TRP A 302 31.49 -3.61 12.03
N ASN A 303 31.74 -4.36 13.09
CA ASN A 303 32.57 -5.56 13.02
C ASN A 303 31.71 -6.76 13.41
N TRP A 304 32.20 -7.96 13.12
CA TRP A 304 31.51 -9.20 13.44
C TRP A 304 31.18 -9.40 14.92
N ASN A 305 31.81 -8.62 15.80
CA ASN A 305 31.64 -8.67 17.24
C ASN A 305 30.74 -7.56 17.77
N SER A 306 30.29 -6.59 16.96
CA SER A 306 29.55 -5.42 17.46
C SER A 306 28.23 -5.79 18.13
N ILE A 307 27.54 -6.83 17.64
CA ILE A 307 26.36 -7.38 18.33
C ILE A 307 26.77 -8.09 19.61
N ARG A 308 27.81 -8.93 19.57
CA ARG A 308 28.32 -9.65 20.74
C ARG A 308 28.70 -8.70 21.88
N GLU A 309 29.49 -7.66 21.57
CA GLU A 309 29.90 -6.61 22.51
C GLU A 309 28.68 -5.89 23.08
N ALA A 310 27.71 -5.54 22.22
CA ALA A 310 26.48 -4.91 22.68
C ALA A 310 25.64 -5.84 23.59
N LEU A 311 25.65 -7.15 23.37
CA LEU A 311 24.93 -8.14 24.20
C LEU A 311 25.66 -8.42 25.52
N ASP A 312 26.99 -8.53 25.50
CA ASP A 312 27.82 -8.84 26.68
C ASP A 312 27.79 -7.74 27.75
N GLU A 313 27.55 -6.50 27.33
CA GLU A 313 27.36 -5.34 28.21
C GLU A 313 25.95 -5.24 28.81
N LEU A 314 24.99 -6.01 28.31
CA LEU A 314 23.64 -6.07 28.89
C LEU A 314 23.66 -6.98 30.13
N GLU A 315 22.75 -6.71 31.08
CA GLU A 315 22.67 -7.44 32.35
C GLU A 315 22.58 -8.96 32.12
N LYS A 316 23.70 -9.66 32.38
CA LYS A 316 23.90 -11.09 32.11
C LYS A 316 22.92 -12.00 32.83
N ASP A 317 22.29 -11.52 33.91
CA ASP A 317 21.41 -12.33 34.75
C ASP A 317 20.02 -12.56 34.14
N GLN A 318 19.68 -11.88 33.04
CA GLN A 318 18.37 -12.00 32.38
C GLN A 318 18.44 -12.40 30.90
N ILE A 319 19.61 -12.33 30.26
CA ILE A 319 19.76 -12.52 28.83
C ILE A 319 20.83 -13.59 28.58
N THR A 320 20.47 -14.61 27.82
CA THR A 320 21.44 -15.60 27.30
C THR A 320 21.41 -15.57 25.78
N TYR A 321 22.55 -15.79 25.13
CA TYR A 321 22.60 -15.86 23.68
C TYR A 321 23.58 -16.92 23.19
N SER A 322 23.35 -17.43 21.98
CA SER A 322 24.29 -18.26 21.23
C SER A 322 24.51 -17.67 19.84
N GLU A 323 25.69 -17.94 19.29
CA GLU A 323 26.12 -17.44 17.98
C GLU A 323 26.44 -18.62 17.06
N LYS A 324 26.01 -18.52 15.80
CA LYS A 324 26.35 -19.48 14.74
C LYS A 324 26.78 -18.73 13.50
N SER A 325 28.01 -18.98 13.03
CA SER A 325 28.45 -18.54 11.70
C SER A 325 27.87 -19.47 10.64
N ASN A 326 27.30 -18.89 9.58
CA ASN A 326 26.76 -19.61 8.45
C ASN A 326 27.53 -19.23 7.17
N ASP A 327 28.85 -19.39 7.22
CA ASP A 327 29.69 -19.17 6.05
C ASP A 327 29.43 -20.30 5.05
N SER A 328 29.00 -19.93 3.85
CA SER A 328 28.70 -20.87 2.78
C SER A 328 29.93 -21.06 1.92
N ASP A 329 30.47 -22.28 1.86
CA ASP A 329 31.54 -22.66 0.93
C ASP A 329 31.18 -22.39 -0.55
N ALA A 330 29.88 -22.30 -0.86
CA ALA A 330 29.36 -22.08 -2.20
C ALA A 330 29.31 -20.60 -2.62
N ASN A 331 29.44 -19.65 -1.70
CA ASN A 331 29.38 -18.22 -2.00
C ASN A 331 30.31 -17.40 -1.07
N PRO A 332 31.64 -17.44 -1.30
CA PRO A 332 32.63 -16.82 -0.41
C PRO A 332 32.57 -15.29 -0.34
N GLN A 333 31.72 -14.65 -1.15
CA GLN A 333 31.51 -13.20 -1.16
C GLN A 333 30.53 -12.72 -0.08
N ASN A 334 29.69 -13.61 0.48
CA ASN A 334 28.76 -13.27 1.55
C ASN A 334 29.11 -14.07 2.79
N SER A 335 29.33 -13.35 3.90
CA SER A 335 29.53 -13.95 5.21
C SER A 335 28.33 -13.61 6.09
N SER A 336 27.85 -14.57 6.88
CA SER A 336 26.62 -14.38 7.66
C SER A 336 26.73 -14.98 9.05
N LYS A 337 26.10 -14.33 10.03
CA LYS A 337 26.00 -14.80 11.41
C LYS A 337 24.58 -14.72 11.92
N THR A 338 24.21 -15.73 12.69
CA THR A 338 22.95 -15.78 13.42
C THR A 338 23.22 -15.71 14.92
N TYR A 339 22.56 -14.77 15.59
CA TYR A 339 22.48 -14.69 17.05
C TYR A 339 21.11 -15.17 17.50
N THR A 340 21.08 -16.19 18.36
CA THR A 340 19.85 -16.63 19.03
C THR A 340 19.87 -16.09 20.45
N ILE A 341 18.97 -15.18 20.78
CA ILE A 341 18.92 -14.48 22.07
C ILE A 341 17.67 -14.92 22.82
N LYS A 342 17.84 -15.36 24.08
CA LYS A 342 16.76 -15.66 25.01
C LYS A 342 16.69 -14.57 26.08
N THR A 343 15.51 -14.00 26.22
CA THR A 343 15.13 -13.06 27.28
C THR A 343 14.05 -13.73 28.15
N PRO A 344 13.69 -13.20 29.33
CA PRO A 344 12.70 -13.84 30.20
C PRO A 344 11.32 -14.01 29.54
N ASN A 345 11.01 -13.13 28.57
CA ASN A 345 9.69 -13.06 27.94
C ASN A 345 9.66 -13.52 26.49
N ASN A 346 10.81 -13.65 25.81
CA ASN A 346 10.87 -13.94 24.36
C ASN A 346 12.20 -14.53 23.89
N ASN A 347 12.13 -15.21 22.75
CA ASN A 347 13.30 -15.66 22.00
C ASN A 347 13.39 -14.91 20.66
N TRP A 348 14.60 -14.51 20.33
CA TRP A 348 14.91 -13.67 19.19
C TRP A 348 15.99 -14.29 18.33
N LYS A 349 15.84 -14.11 17.02
CA LYS A 349 16.86 -14.43 16.05
C LYS A 349 17.30 -13.14 15.36
N ILE A 350 18.57 -12.80 15.47
CA ILE A 350 19.19 -11.71 14.72
C ILE A 350 20.11 -12.34 13.68
N ASP A 351 19.75 -12.23 12.41
CA ASP A 351 20.58 -12.63 11.29
C ASP A 351 21.28 -11.39 10.73
N ILE A 352 22.60 -11.47 10.57
CA ILE A 352 23.42 -10.46 9.93
C ILE A 352 24.06 -11.06 8.69
N GLU A 353 23.97 -10.35 7.57
CA GLU A 353 24.68 -10.66 6.34
C GLU A 353 25.57 -9.49 5.92
N VAL A 354 26.77 -9.81 5.46
CA VAL A 354 27.77 -8.84 5.00
C VAL A 354 28.17 -9.19 3.58
N GLU A 355 27.99 -8.21 2.68
CA GLU A 355 28.52 -8.26 1.32
C GLU A 355 30.00 -7.85 1.36
N ASN A 356 30.91 -8.79 1.14
CA ASN A 356 32.34 -8.52 1.03
C ASN A 356 32.64 -8.09 -0.40
N ASN A 357 32.61 -6.78 -0.67
CA ASN A 357 33.06 -6.25 -1.96
C ASN A 357 34.58 -5.98 -1.91
N PRO A 358 35.42 -6.74 -2.64
CA PRO A 358 36.88 -6.57 -2.61
C PRO A 358 37.38 -5.22 -3.15
N ASP A 359 36.50 -4.46 -3.82
CA ASP A 359 36.80 -3.13 -4.39
C ASP A 359 36.31 -1.95 -3.52
N GLU A 360 35.60 -2.19 -2.42
CA GLU A 360 35.20 -1.14 -1.46
C GLU A 360 36.20 -1.08 -0.30
N ASP A 361 36.75 0.12 -0.03
CA ASP A 361 37.62 0.36 1.12
C ASP A 361 36.91 -0.10 2.41
N ILE A 362 37.51 -1.08 3.10
CA ILE A 362 37.03 -1.72 4.33
C ILE A 362 36.80 -0.70 5.48
N GLU A 363 37.36 0.51 5.35
CA GLU A 363 37.12 1.63 6.28
C GLU A 363 35.75 2.32 6.11
N ILE A 364 35.02 2.06 5.02
CA ILE A 364 33.68 2.59 4.77
C ILE A 364 32.66 1.46 4.98
N SER A 365 32.33 1.19 6.25
CA SER A 365 31.20 0.38 6.74
C SER A 365 30.59 -0.57 5.69
N PRO A 366 30.89 -1.89 5.72
CA PRO A 366 30.25 -2.86 4.83
C PRO A 366 28.73 -2.69 4.78
N LYS A 367 28.06 -3.09 3.69
CA LYS A 367 26.60 -3.15 3.69
C LYS A 367 26.17 -4.30 4.59
N PHE A 368 25.54 -3.98 5.72
CA PHE A 368 24.99 -4.95 6.65
C PHE A 368 23.49 -5.07 6.42
N GLU A 369 23.06 -6.25 6.02
CA GLU A 369 21.65 -6.62 6.15
C GLU A 369 21.43 -7.24 7.53
N MET A 370 20.46 -6.72 8.28
CA MET A 370 20.09 -7.21 9.60
C MET A 370 18.60 -7.56 9.61
N THR A 371 18.30 -8.84 9.87
CA THR A 371 16.94 -9.32 10.08
C THR A 371 16.75 -9.73 11.53
N ILE A 372 15.73 -9.20 12.19
CA ILE A 372 15.38 -9.56 13.56
C ILE A 372 14.00 -10.19 13.56
N ASN A 373 13.90 -11.43 14.04
CA ASN A 373 12.65 -12.20 14.09
C ASN A 373 12.36 -12.69 15.50
N SER A 374 11.12 -12.55 15.97
CA SER A 374 10.62 -13.30 17.13
C SER A 374 10.38 -14.75 16.72
N PHE A 375 10.69 -15.71 17.59
CA PHE A 375 10.32 -17.11 17.35
C PHE A 375 9.93 -17.84 18.63
N THR A 376 9.09 -18.86 18.48
CA THR A 376 8.81 -19.83 19.55
C THR A 376 9.70 -21.04 19.31
N PRO A 377 10.61 -21.42 20.22
CA PRO A 377 11.38 -22.64 20.07
C PRO A 377 10.43 -23.84 20.02
N PRO A 378 10.74 -24.88 19.23
CA PRO A 378 9.98 -26.12 19.28
C PRO A 378 10.00 -26.65 20.72
N GLU A 379 8.84 -27.12 21.21
CA GLU A 379 8.78 -27.84 22.49
C GLU A 379 9.79 -28.99 22.43
N GLU A 380 10.78 -28.97 23.32
CA GLU A 380 11.74 -30.07 23.43
C GLU A 380 10.94 -31.31 23.88
N GLU A 381 10.70 -32.25 22.96
CA GLU A 381 10.33 -33.61 23.34
C GLU A 381 11.44 -34.13 24.26
N GLU A 382 11.11 -34.32 25.54
CA GLU A 382 11.95 -34.99 26.53
C GLU A 382 12.24 -36.43 26.06
N ALA A 383 13.22 -36.60 25.17
CA ALA A 383 13.81 -37.90 24.90
C ALA A 383 14.86 -38.18 25.98
N GLN A 384 14.39 -38.38 27.22
CA GLN A 384 15.09 -39.23 28.19
C GLN A 384 15.08 -40.66 27.63
N GLN A 385 16.04 -41.01 26.77
CA GLN A 385 16.41 -42.41 26.59
C GLN A 385 17.27 -42.82 27.79
N GLN A 386 16.57 -43.29 28.82
CA GLN A 386 17.11 -44.15 29.86
C GLN A 386 17.84 -45.32 29.18
N GLN A 387 19.12 -45.48 29.50
CA GLN A 387 19.84 -46.73 29.29
C GLN A 387 19.17 -47.82 30.14
N PRO A 388 18.84 -49.00 29.57
CA PRO A 388 18.56 -50.16 30.40
C PRO A 388 19.87 -50.86 30.78
N GLU A 389 20.00 -51.15 32.07
CA GLU A 389 20.93 -52.14 32.65
C GLU A 389 20.66 -53.57 32.13
#